data_AF-A0A3P7FGJ7-F1
#
_entry.id   AF-A0A3P7FGJ7-F1
#
_cell.length_a   1.000
_cell.length_b   1.000
_cell.length_c   1.000
_cell.angle_alpha   90.00
_cell.angle_beta   90.00
_cell.angle_gamma   90.00
#
_symmetry.space_group_name_H-M   'P 1'
#
loop_
_entity.id
_entity.type
_entity.pdbx_description
1 polymer ?
#
loop_
_entity_poly.entity_id
_entity_poly.type
_entity_poly.pdbx_seq_one_letter_code
_entity_poly.pdbx_strand_id
1 'polypeptide(L)' 'MLQRNDVVTERVDGDLMVAPCKSKRLLVESTEFKGSLINKLEIERIKAELEVLAHNHETVNSVWHQQKARNL' A
#
# COMPACT_ATOMS: atom_id res chain seq x y z
N MET A 1 8.49 -21.08 -20.17
CA MET A 1 7.66 -19.90 -20.50
C MET A 1 7.69 -19.70 -22.00
N LEU A 2 6.55 -19.81 -22.69
CA LEU A 2 6.42 -19.50 -24.12
C LEU A 2 5.55 -18.26 -24.24
N GLN A 3 6.10 -17.21 -24.83
CA GLN A 3 5.44 -15.91 -24.98
C GLN A 3 5.23 -15.64 -26.48
N ARG A 4 3.97 -15.58 -26.92
CA ARG A 4 3.60 -14.95 -28.20
C ARG A 4 3.28 -13.49 -27.92
N ASN A 5 3.34 -12.65 -28.94
CA ASN A 5 3.20 -11.20 -28.80
C ASN A 5 1.98 -10.76 -27.97
N ASP A 6 0.93 -11.56 -27.89
CA ASP A 6 -0.35 -11.31 -27.23
C ASP A 6 -0.66 -12.17 -26.01
N VAL A 7 0.10 -13.23 -25.73
CA VAL A 7 -0.20 -14.21 -24.69
C VAL A 7 1.09 -14.75 -24.06
N VAL A 8 1.11 -14.83 -22.72
CA VAL A 8 2.12 -15.56 -21.95
C VAL A 8 1.55 -16.88 -21.44
N THR A 9 2.37 -17.93 -21.48
CA THR A 9 2.00 -19.25 -20.99
C THR A 9 3.04 -19.82 -20.03
N GLU A 10 2.56 -20.44 -18.96
CA GLU A 10 3.36 -21.06 -17.90
C GLU A 10 2.71 -22.38 -17.47
N ARG A 11 3.51 -23.38 -17.09
CA ARG A 11 2.98 -24.60 -16.46
C ARG A 11 3.16 -24.52 -14.95
N VAL A 12 2.07 -24.66 -14.21
CA VAL A 12 2.04 -24.68 -12.74
C VAL A 12 1.36 -25.96 -12.31
N ASP A 13 2.03 -26.79 -11.51
CA ASP A 13 1.53 -28.08 -11.01
C ASP A 13 0.95 -29.01 -12.09
N GLY A 14 1.54 -28.99 -13.29
CA GLY A 14 1.12 -29.81 -14.42
C GLY A 14 0.09 -29.14 -15.35
N ASP A 15 -0.61 -28.11 -14.86
CA ASP A 15 -1.61 -27.37 -15.62
C ASP A 15 -0.98 -26.22 -16.43
N LEU A 16 -1.47 -26.04 -17.66
CA LEU A 16 -1.02 -24.95 -18.54
C LEU A 16 -1.85 -23.68 -18.26
N MET A 17 -1.25 -22.73 -17.54
CA MET A 17 -1.77 -21.39 -17.34
C MET A 17 -1.51 -20.53 -18.57
N VAL A 18 -2.54 -19.82 -19.03
CA VAL A 18 -2.50 -18.95 -20.22
C VAL A 18 -3.06 -17.58 -19.84
N ALA A 19 -2.26 -16.52 -19.97
CA ALA A 19 -2.67 -15.15 -19.67
C ALA A 19 -2.40 -14.21 -20.84
N PRO A 20 -3.32 -13.30 -21.20
CA PRO A 20 -3.07 -12.31 -22.24
C PRO A 20 -1.96 -11.33 -21.79
N CYS A 21 -0.91 -11.16 -22.60
CA CYS A 21 0.18 -10.20 -22.33
C CYS A 21 0.11 -8.95 -23.20
N LYS A 22 -0.78 -8.90 -24.20
CA LYS A 22 -1.12 -7.64 -24.87
C LYS A 22 -2.06 -6.85 -23.99
N SER A 23 -1.55 -5.74 -23.47
CA SER A 23 -2.40 -4.59 -23.21
C SER A 23 -3.01 -4.17 -24.55
N LYS A 24 -4.17 -4.73 -24.94
CA LYS A 24 -5.21 -3.83 -25.48
C LYS A 24 -5.20 -2.68 -24.49
N ARG A 25 -5.00 -1.44 -24.95
CA ARG A 25 -5.19 -0.27 -24.09
C ARG A 25 -6.54 -0.49 -23.42
N LEU A 26 -6.51 -1.05 -22.22
CA LEU A 26 -7.65 -1.11 -21.36
C LEU A 26 -7.72 0.34 -20.99
N LEU A 27 -8.46 1.06 -21.82
CA LEU A 27 -9.08 2.32 -21.50
C LEU A 27 -10.17 2.09 -20.43
N VAL A 28 -10.09 1.00 -19.67
CA VAL A 28 -10.55 0.97 -18.28
C VAL A 28 -9.89 2.18 -17.67
N GLU A 29 -10.72 3.16 -17.35
CA GLU A 29 -10.38 4.51 -16.95
C GLU A 29 -9.10 4.52 -16.12
N SER A 30 -7.96 4.71 -16.79
CA SER A 30 -6.66 4.74 -16.09
C SER A 30 -6.65 5.82 -15.00
N THR A 31 -7.54 6.80 -15.14
CA THR A 31 -7.93 7.82 -14.19
C THR A 31 -8.63 7.25 -12.95
N GLU A 32 -9.58 6.32 -13.09
CA GLU A 32 -10.25 5.65 -11.97
C GLU A 32 -9.26 4.76 -11.21
N PHE A 33 -8.45 3.97 -11.92
CA PHE A 33 -7.41 3.14 -11.27
C PHE A 33 -6.36 4.00 -10.56
N LYS A 34 -5.86 5.07 -11.21
CA LYS A 34 -4.95 6.02 -10.55
C LYS A 34 -5.60 6.69 -9.35
N GLY A 35 -6.86 7.13 -9.48
CA GLY A 35 -7.60 7.76 -8.40
C GLY A 35 -7.76 6.83 -7.21
N SER A 36 -8.16 5.58 -7.46
CA SER A 36 -8.26 4.53 -6.44
C SER A 36 -6.92 4.26 -5.74
N LEU A 37 -5.83 4.16 -6.52
CA LEU A 37 -4.48 3.93 -5.98
C LEU A 37 -4.00 5.11 -5.12
N ILE A 38 -4.18 6.34 -5.63
CA ILE A 38 -3.81 7.57 -4.92
C ILE A 38 -4.61 7.66 -3.61
N ASN A 39 -5.93 7.44 -3.65
CA ASN A 39 -6.78 7.47 -2.46
C ASN A 39 -6.32 6.45 -1.40
N LYS A 40 -5.93 5.24 -1.82
CA LYS A 40 -5.44 4.22 -0.90
C LYS A 40 -4.11 4.64 -0.24
N LEU A 41 -3.19 5.22 -1.01
CA LEU A 41 -1.93 5.74 -0.48
C LEU A 41 -2.15 6.94 0.45
N GLU A 42 -3.10 7.83 0.14
CA GLU A 42 -3.48 8.97 0.98
C GLU A 42 -3.99 8.49 2.35
N ILE A 43 -4.84 7.46 2.38
CA ILE A 43 -5.37 6.85 3.60
C ILE A 43 -4.26 6.21 4.43
N GLU A 44 -3.36 5.44 3.81
CA GLU A 44 -2.22 4.84 4.52
C GLU A 44 -1.27 5.91 5.06
N ARG A 45 -1.05 7.01 4.33
CA ARG A 45 -0.27 8.15 4.82
C ARG A 45 -0.89 8.78 6.07
N ILE A 46 -2.19 9.09 6.03
CA ILE A 46 -2.91 9.68 7.16
C ILE A 46 -2.86 8.74 8.37
N LYS A 47 -3.04 7.44 8.16
CA LYS A 47 -2.95 6.45 9.24
C LYS A 47 -1.56 6.43 9.88
N ALA A 48 -0.49 6.45 9.08
CA ALA A 48 0.87 6.51 9.59
C ALA A 48 1.16 7.82 10.36
N GLU A 49 0.68 8.97 9.85
CA GLU A 49 0.81 10.25 10.53
C GLU A 49 0.10 10.26 11.89
N LEU A 50 -1.10 9.66 11.97
CA LEU A 50 -1.85 9.52 13.23
C LEU A 50 -1.14 8.62 14.24
N GLU A 51 -0.54 7.52 13.77
CA GLU A 51 0.22 6.61 14.63
C GLU A 51 1.47 7.30 15.23
N VAL A 52 2.19 8.08 14.41
CA VAL A 52 3.32 8.91 14.88
C VAL A 52 2.85 9.97 15.88
N LEU A 53 1.72 10.63 15.61
CA LEU A 53 1.17 11.64 16.53
C LEU A 53 0.79 11.04 17.89
N ALA A 54 0.15 9.87 17.88
CA ALA A 54 -0.22 9.14 19.10
C ALA A 54 1.02 8.77 19.93
N HIS A 55 2.05 8.22 19.28
CA HIS A 55 3.30 7.86 19.95
C HIS A 55 4.02 9.07 20.56
N ASN A 56 4.05 10.20 19.84
CA ASN A 56 4.64 11.44 20.34
C ASN A 56 3.89 11.97 21.56
N HIS A 57 2.55 11.91 21.56
CA HIS A 57 1.74 12.34 22.68
C HIS A 57 1.97 11.49 23.94
N GLU A 58 2.07 10.16 23.79
CA GLU A 58 2.44 9.26 24.88
C GLU A 58 3.83 9.58 25.45
N THR A 59 4.79 9.85 24.55
CA THR A 59 6.16 10.20 24.93
C THR A 59 6.20 11.52 25.71
N VAL A 60 5.52 12.56 25.22
CA VAL A 60 5.45 13.87 25.91
C VAL A 60 4.79 13.74 27.28
N ASN A 61 3.69 12.99 27.38
CA ASN A 61 2.99 12.79 28.66
C ASN A 61 3.85 12.00 29.65
N SER A 62 4.55 10.96 29.21
CA SER A 62 5.44 10.19 30.09
C SER A 62 6.60 11.04 30.62
N VAL A 63 7.21 11.88 29.78
CA VAL A 63 8.25 12.85 30.20
C VAL A 63 7.69 13.86 31.20
N TRP A 64 6.49 14.38 30.96
CA TRP A 64 5.83 15.32 31.87
C TRP A 64 5.54 14.69 33.24
N HIS A 65 5.01 13.47 33.27
CA HIS A 65 4.75 12.74 34.51
C HIS A 65 6.04 12.44 35.29
N GLN A 66 7.12 12.08 34.59
CA GLN A 66 8.43 11.87 35.23
C GLN A 66 9.00 13.16 35.83
N GLN A 67 8.87 14.30 35.16
CA GLN A 67 9.32 15.59 35.71
C GLN A 67 8.50 15.98 36.94
N LYS A 68 7.18 15.80 36.92
CA LYS A 68 6.32 16.08 38.07
C LYS A 68 6.69 15.22 39.28
N ALA A 69 7.04 13.96 39.09
CA ALA A 69 7.45 13.05 40.15
C ALA A 69 8.83 13.36 40.76
N ARG A 70 9.74 14.02 40.01
CA ARG A 70 11.07 14.42 40.53
C ARG A 70 11.05 15.73 41.34
N ASN A 71 10.00 16.51 41.21
CA ASN A 71 9.86 17.81 41.88
C ASN A 71 9.02 17.74 43.17
N LEU A 72 8.72 16.52 43.64
CA LEU A 72 8.04 16.17 44.90
C LEU A 72 8.99 15.36 45.78
#